data_AF-A1WNQ9-F1
#
_entry.id   AF-A1WNQ9-F1
#
_cell.length_a   1.000
_cell.length_b   1.000
_cell.length_c   1.000
_cell.angle_alpha   90.00
_cell.angle_beta   90.00
_cell.angle_gamma   90.00
#
_symmetry.space_group_name_H-M   'P 1'
#
loop_
_entity.id
_entity.type
_entity.pdbx_description
1 polymer ?
#
loop_
_entity_poly.entity_id
_entity_poly.type
_entity_poly.pdbx_seq_one_letter_code
_entity_poly.pdbx_strand_id
1 'polypeptide(L)'
;MLTDIFAYRYLDQPIWSNYTEIEQRLLNQVFGVVKDALLPYSHDGNVNERKNKWKILHDKLARELGVAELSTRYYSVTQRNAFGQEFPVSGLFPWDHVCEQFVNASYSRQCEADRFIKERISFIELALRLRGDDIASANSQLASEIRKAKITDACRSGGPLGNSVDLIVNNNKVLNSAFETQIDELNERFRRAKAPLTYHNGFIQLAIDQHIEKEIRKPFWDLVSDPLWRNVDTDMKEALDRRDSNDRDSVIFATKALESAIKIISDTKGWTRGTENGALQYVDNLISKANGSYLATWEGDMLKDYFRKVRNPIAHGSGSESMPELTLFQTDWAIEAAMSWVRTLIRRM
;
A
#
# COMPACT_ATOMS: atom_id res chain seq x y z
N MET A 1 11.99 -12.23 9.46
CA MET A 1 10.75 -11.44 9.48
C MET A 1 9.91 -11.96 8.33
N LEU A 2 8.68 -12.38 8.60
CA LEU A 2 7.76 -12.88 7.57
C LEU A 2 7.38 -11.70 6.65
N THR A 3 7.30 -11.97 5.34
CA THR A 3 6.81 -11.00 4.37
C THR A 3 5.33 -11.20 4.21
N ASP A 4 4.55 -10.19 4.55
CA ASP A 4 3.12 -10.19 4.28
C ASP A 4 2.87 -10.06 2.76
N ILE A 5 2.17 -11.06 2.21
CA ILE A 5 1.84 -11.20 0.80
C ILE A 5 0.33 -11.33 0.61
N PHE A 6 -0.16 -10.70 -0.46
CA PHE A 6 -1.56 -10.76 -0.92
C PHE A 6 -2.16 -12.19 -0.88
N ALA A 7 -1.42 -13.20 -1.33
CA ALA A 7 -1.90 -14.58 -1.39
C ALA A 7 -2.20 -15.19 -0.02
N TYR A 8 -1.44 -14.83 1.01
CA TYR A 8 -1.67 -15.32 2.37
C TYR A 8 -2.72 -14.50 3.09
N ARG A 9 -2.76 -13.20 2.84
CA ARG A 9 -3.84 -12.36 3.35
C ARG A 9 -5.20 -12.85 2.90
N TYR A 10 -5.37 -13.10 1.61
CA TYR A 10 -6.65 -13.54 1.05
C TYR A 10 -6.75 -15.04 0.88
N LEU A 11 -6.01 -15.85 1.64
CA LEU A 11 -5.97 -17.30 1.42
C LEU A 11 -7.37 -17.93 1.39
N ASP A 12 -8.22 -17.55 2.34
CA ASP A 12 -9.55 -18.12 2.54
C ASP A 12 -10.67 -17.39 1.78
N GLN A 13 -10.35 -16.29 1.09
CA GLN A 13 -11.33 -15.47 0.38
C GLN A 13 -11.26 -15.70 -1.14
N PRO A 14 -12.17 -16.47 -1.75
CA PRO A 14 -12.12 -16.73 -3.20
C PRO A 14 -12.38 -15.45 -4.00
N ILE A 15 -11.44 -15.09 -4.89
CA ILE A 15 -11.54 -13.90 -5.75
C ILE A 15 -11.77 -14.32 -7.20
N TRP A 16 -11.08 -15.35 -7.67
CA TRP A 16 -11.20 -15.86 -9.03
C TRP A 16 -11.71 -17.29 -9.05
N SER A 17 -12.73 -17.56 -9.86
CA SER A 17 -13.23 -18.93 -10.08
C SER A 17 -12.49 -19.63 -11.22
N ASN A 18 -11.92 -18.88 -12.17
CA ASN A 18 -11.30 -19.41 -13.38
C ASN A 18 -10.10 -18.55 -13.79
N TYR A 19 -9.23 -19.12 -14.62
CA TYR A 19 -8.15 -18.41 -15.30
C TYR A 19 -8.44 -18.38 -16.81
N THR A 20 -8.71 -17.20 -17.34
CA THR A 20 -9.03 -16.98 -18.75
C THR A 20 -8.00 -16.04 -19.41
N GLU A 21 -8.23 -15.69 -20.66
CA GLU A 21 -7.42 -14.67 -21.36
C GLU A 21 -7.45 -13.32 -20.63
N ILE A 22 -8.53 -12.99 -19.90
CA ILE A 22 -8.64 -11.73 -19.16
C ILE A 22 -7.58 -11.67 -18.05
N GLU A 23 -7.48 -12.72 -17.23
CA GLU A 23 -6.50 -12.81 -16.15
C GLU A 23 -5.06 -12.88 -16.69
N GLN A 24 -4.84 -13.61 -17.79
CA GLN A 24 -3.55 -13.65 -18.45
C GLN A 24 -3.09 -12.27 -18.94
N ARG A 25 -3.99 -11.52 -19.60
CA ARG A 25 -3.71 -10.16 -20.09
C ARG A 25 -3.50 -9.20 -18.93
N LEU A 26 -4.29 -9.33 -17.86
CA LEU A 26 -4.12 -8.53 -16.65
C LEU A 26 -2.70 -8.71 -16.10
N LEU A 27 -2.28 -9.96 -15.85
CA LEU A 27 -0.95 -10.26 -15.29
C LEU A 27 0.19 -9.69 -16.15
N ASN A 28 0.09 -9.83 -17.47
CA ASN A 28 1.07 -9.26 -18.39
C ASN A 28 1.12 -7.72 -18.31
N GLN A 29 -0.04 -7.07 -18.29
CA GLN A 29 -0.14 -5.61 -18.23
C GLN A 29 0.39 -5.05 -16.91
N VAL A 30 -0.01 -5.63 -15.77
CA VAL A 30 0.44 -5.15 -14.45
C VAL A 30 1.92 -5.44 -14.22
N PHE A 31 2.47 -6.48 -14.84
CA PHE A 31 3.92 -6.69 -14.85
C PHE A 31 4.66 -5.63 -15.68
N GLY A 32 4.05 -5.13 -16.75
CA GLY A 32 4.54 -3.95 -17.49
C GLY A 32 4.65 -2.73 -16.57
N VAL A 33 3.61 -2.44 -15.80
CA VAL A 33 3.62 -1.35 -14.80
C VAL A 33 4.76 -1.54 -13.78
N VAL A 34 4.99 -2.78 -13.31
CA VAL A 34 6.11 -3.09 -12.40
C VAL A 34 7.46 -2.86 -13.06
N LYS A 35 7.63 -3.23 -14.32
CA LYS A 35 8.87 -2.94 -15.06
C LYS A 35 9.14 -1.43 -15.08
N ASP A 36 8.13 -0.63 -15.37
CA ASP A 36 8.25 0.84 -15.39
C ASP A 36 8.49 1.42 -13.99
N ALA A 37 7.89 0.86 -12.95
CA ALA A 37 8.09 1.27 -11.56
C ALA A 37 9.50 0.97 -11.03
N LEU A 38 10.08 -0.16 -11.44
CA LEU A 38 11.41 -0.61 -11.02
C LEU A 38 12.54 -0.15 -11.96
N LEU A 39 12.21 0.47 -13.09
CA LEU A 39 13.17 1.18 -13.94
C LEU A 39 13.60 2.48 -13.23
N PRO A 40 14.91 2.74 -13.05
CA PRO A 40 15.35 3.90 -12.30
C PRO A 40 15.08 5.20 -13.08
N TYR A 41 14.54 6.18 -12.36
CA TYR A 41 14.66 7.61 -12.66
C TYR A 41 15.94 8.21 -12.03
N SER A 42 16.88 7.39 -11.54
CA SER A 42 18.13 7.92 -10.98
C SER A 42 19.09 8.32 -12.09
N HIS A 43 19.66 9.52 -11.95
CA HIS A 43 20.62 10.11 -12.88
C HIS A 43 21.91 9.27 -13.02
N ASP A 44 22.13 8.32 -12.10
CA ASP A 44 23.35 7.52 -11.96
C ASP A 44 23.33 6.19 -12.71
N GLY A 45 22.18 5.77 -13.26
CA GLY A 45 22.10 4.60 -14.15
C GLY A 45 22.67 3.30 -13.59
N ASN A 46 22.73 3.14 -12.26
CA ASN A 46 23.44 2.02 -11.64
C ASN A 46 22.71 0.68 -11.85
N VAL A 47 23.16 -0.04 -12.88
CA VAL A 47 22.63 -1.35 -13.29
C VAL A 47 22.63 -2.37 -12.14
N ASN A 48 23.54 -2.27 -11.18
CA ASN A 48 23.64 -3.21 -10.05
C ASN A 48 22.51 -3.00 -9.03
N GLU A 49 22.11 -1.76 -8.78
CA GLU A 49 20.99 -1.48 -7.87
C GLU A 49 19.68 -2.04 -8.43
N ARG A 50 19.44 -1.87 -9.72
CA ARG A 50 18.27 -2.45 -10.41
C ARG A 50 18.24 -3.97 -10.29
N LYS A 51 19.37 -4.64 -10.57
CA LYS A 51 19.51 -6.10 -10.44
C LYS A 51 19.21 -6.57 -9.01
N ASN A 52 19.65 -5.80 -8.01
CA ASN A 52 19.41 -6.10 -6.61
C ASN A 52 17.92 -5.99 -6.24
N LYS A 53 17.18 -5.02 -6.76
CA LYS A 53 15.72 -4.89 -6.51
C LYS A 53 14.95 -6.11 -6.97
N TRP A 54 15.20 -6.58 -8.20
CA TRP A 54 14.58 -7.80 -8.71
C TRP A 54 14.92 -9.03 -7.86
N LYS A 55 16.19 -9.16 -7.44
CA LYS A 55 16.61 -10.24 -6.54
C LYS A 55 15.90 -10.17 -5.18
N ILE A 56 15.77 -8.99 -4.58
CA ILE A 56 15.08 -8.80 -3.30
C ILE A 56 13.62 -9.23 -3.40
N LEU A 57 12.93 -8.84 -4.47
CA LEU A 57 11.53 -9.23 -4.71
C LEU A 57 11.38 -10.73 -4.90
N HIS A 58 12.25 -11.31 -5.75
CA HIS A 58 12.35 -12.76 -5.92
C HIS A 58 12.51 -13.48 -4.58
N ASP A 59 13.54 -13.12 -3.80
CA ASP A 59 13.88 -13.81 -2.57
C ASP A 59 12.81 -13.67 -1.50
N LYS A 60 12.14 -12.50 -1.42
CA LYS A 60 11.01 -12.29 -0.52
C LYS A 60 9.87 -13.25 -0.85
N LEU A 61 9.38 -13.22 -2.10
CA LEU A 61 8.24 -14.04 -2.48
C LEU A 61 8.57 -15.54 -2.50
N ALA A 62 9.74 -15.93 -3.01
CA ALA A 62 10.16 -17.33 -3.06
C ALA A 62 10.21 -17.97 -1.67
N ARG A 63 10.70 -17.24 -0.66
CA ARG A 63 10.68 -17.69 0.74
C ARG A 63 9.27 -17.88 1.26
N GLU A 64 8.37 -16.93 1.02
CA GLU A 64 6.99 -17.05 1.48
C GLU A 64 6.28 -18.24 0.81
N LEU A 65 6.46 -18.41 -0.50
CA LEU A 65 5.88 -19.53 -1.26
C LEU A 65 6.56 -20.88 -1.01
N GLY A 66 7.66 -20.92 -0.25
CA GLY A 66 8.40 -22.14 0.04
C GLY A 66 9.13 -22.75 -1.16
N VAL A 67 9.52 -21.94 -2.14
CA VAL A 67 10.24 -22.37 -3.35
C VAL A 67 11.67 -21.82 -3.39
N ALA A 68 12.59 -22.54 -4.03
CA ALA A 68 13.97 -22.09 -4.17
C ALA A 68 14.11 -20.95 -5.19
N GLU A 69 13.39 -21.05 -6.31
CA GLU A 69 13.34 -20.04 -7.37
C GLU A 69 11.89 -19.88 -7.85
N LEU A 70 11.46 -18.65 -8.14
CA LEU A 70 10.13 -18.38 -8.69
C LEU A 70 9.96 -18.95 -10.12
N SER A 71 11.04 -18.99 -10.89
CA SER A 71 11.10 -19.62 -12.21
C SER A 71 12.53 -20.10 -12.47
N THR A 72 12.69 -21.05 -13.39
CA THR A 72 14.00 -21.62 -13.75
C THR A 72 14.97 -20.53 -14.20
N ARG A 73 16.10 -20.43 -13.49
CA ARG A 73 17.14 -19.46 -13.83
C ARG A 73 18.21 -20.00 -14.76
N TYR A 74 18.57 -21.28 -14.63
CA TYR A 74 19.59 -21.89 -15.47
C TYR A 74 19.06 -22.19 -16.87
N TYR A 75 19.84 -21.85 -17.90
CA TYR A 75 19.57 -22.27 -19.27
C TYR A 75 20.79 -22.93 -19.88
N SER A 76 20.54 -23.83 -20.83
CA SER A 76 21.53 -24.42 -21.71
C SER A 76 20.95 -24.52 -23.11
N VAL A 77 21.60 -23.88 -24.08
CA VAL A 77 21.16 -23.83 -25.48
C VAL A 77 22.32 -24.26 -26.36
N THR A 78 22.06 -25.16 -27.30
CA THR A 78 23.04 -25.55 -28.31
C THR A 78 23.15 -24.46 -29.38
N GLN A 79 24.35 -23.93 -29.59
CA GLN A 79 24.64 -22.98 -30.66
C GLN A 79 25.52 -23.63 -31.73
N ARG A 80 25.40 -23.16 -32.98
CA ARG A 80 26.29 -23.55 -34.09
C ARG A 80 27.30 -22.45 -34.34
N ASN A 81 28.59 -22.80 -34.38
CA ASN A 81 29.62 -21.84 -34.78
C ASN A 81 29.60 -21.61 -36.30
N ALA A 82 30.43 -20.67 -36.78
CA ALA A 82 30.56 -20.36 -38.21
C ALA A 82 31.02 -21.58 -39.07
N PHE A 83 31.52 -22.64 -38.43
CA PHE A 83 31.96 -23.88 -39.07
C PHE A 83 30.90 -25.00 -38.98
N GLY A 84 29.68 -24.72 -38.49
CA GLY A 84 28.59 -25.67 -38.38
C GLY A 84 28.69 -26.67 -37.22
N GLN A 85 29.71 -26.54 -36.35
CA GLN A 85 29.86 -27.38 -35.17
C GLN A 85 28.94 -26.89 -34.05
N GLU A 86 28.20 -27.83 -33.46
CA GLU A 86 27.33 -27.58 -32.30
C GLU A 86 28.13 -27.57 -31.01
N PHE A 87 27.92 -26.54 -30.18
CA PHE A 87 28.50 -26.44 -28.84
C PHE A 87 27.45 -25.91 -27.85
N PRO A 88 27.42 -26.41 -26.60
CA PRO A 88 26.48 -25.93 -25.59
C PRO A 88 26.92 -24.57 -25.05
N VAL A 89 25.97 -23.64 -24.97
CA VAL A 89 26.10 -22.37 -24.25
C VAL A 89 25.12 -22.39 -23.09
N SER A 90 25.66 -22.33 -21.88
CA SER A 90 24.86 -22.29 -20.65
C SER A 90 25.09 -21.01 -19.88
N GLY A 91 24.07 -20.57 -19.15
CA GLY A 91 24.15 -19.38 -18.32
C GLY A 91 23.01 -19.28 -17.33
N LEU A 92 22.91 -18.12 -16.69
CA LEU A 92 21.82 -17.78 -15.78
C LEU A 92 21.03 -16.64 -16.38
N PHE A 93 19.72 -16.79 -16.42
CA PHE A 93 18.83 -15.68 -16.70
C PHE A 93 18.95 -14.60 -15.61
N PRO A 94 18.80 -13.32 -15.99
CA PRO A 94 18.76 -12.24 -15.03
C PRO A 94 17.47 -12.30 -14.20
N TRP A 95 17.47 -11.69 -13.01
CA TRP A 95 16.37 -11.81 -12.06
C TRP A 95 15.05 -11.20 -12.56
N ASP A 96 15.11 -10.16 -13.39
CA ASP A 96 13.93 -9.58 -14.04
C ASP A 96 13.27 -10.60 -14.99
N HIS A 97 14.05 -11.36 -15.75
CA HIS A 97 13.54 -12.46 -16.56
C HIS A 97 12.89 -13.56 -15.70
N VAL A 98 13.54 -13.96 -14.60
CA VAL A 98 12.98 -14.99 -13.69
C VAL A 98 11.62 -14.55 -13.13
N CYS A 99 11.52 -13.30 -12.67
CA CYS A 99 10.26 -12.75 -12.16
C CYS A 99 9.20 -12.62 -13.25
N GLU A 100 9.59 -12.22 -14.46
CA GLU A 100 8.69 -12.14 -15.62
C GLU A 100 8.10 -13.49 -15.98
N GLN A 101 8.94 -14.53 -16.06
CA GLN A 101 8.49 -15.88 -16.38
C GLN A 101 7.55 -16.43 -15.29
N PHE A 102 7.78 -16.09 -14.03
CA PHE A 102 6.86 -16.47 -12.95
C PHE A 102 5.49 -15.82 -13.09
N VAL A 103 5.45 -14.50 -13.28
CA VAL A 103 4.18 -13.74 -13.38
C VAL A 103 3.41 -14.13 -14.63
N ASN A 104 4.10 -14.28 -15.76
CA ASN A 104 3.50 -14.59 -17.07
C ASN A 104 3.46 -16.10 -17.38
N ALA A 105 3.70 -16.96 -16.39
CA ALA A 105 3.62 -18.41 -16.57
C ALA A 105 2.25 -18.82 -17.13
N SER A 106 2.23 -19.81 -18.02
CA SER A 106 0.97 -20.39 -18.47
C SER A 106 0.32 -21.19 -17.34
N TYR A 107 -1.00 -21.04 -17.19
CA TYR A 107 -1.74 -21.76 -16.16
C TYR A 107 -1.85 -23.26 -16.51
N SER A 108 -1.16 -24.09 -15.72
CA SER A 108 -1.05 -25.54 -15.93
C SER A 108 -2.14 -26.37 -15.23
N ARG A 109 -3.09 -25.73 -14.52
CA ARG A 109 -4.13 -26.38 -13.69
C ARG A 109 -3.61 -27.30 -12.59
N GLN A 110 -2.33 -27.17 -12.21
CA GLN A 110 -1.73 -27.92 -11.10
C GLN A 110 -2.15 -27.38 -9.72
N CYS A 111 -2.71 -26.17 -9.69
CA CYS A 111 -3.32 -25.56 -8.51
C CYS A 111 -4.61 -24.83 -8.93
N GLU A 112 -5.42 -24.44 -7.94
CA GLU A 112 -6.61 -23.62 -8.16
C GLU A 112 -6.26 -22.30 -8.85
N ALA A 113 -7.11 -21.86 -9.77
CA ALA A 113 -6.91 -20.61 -10.53
C ALA A 113 -6.74 -19.40 -9.59
N ASP A 114 -7.55 -19.38 -8.53
CA ASP A 114 -7.51 -18.37 -7.49
C ASP A 114 -6.12 -18.26 -6.84
N ARG A 115 -5.58 -19.39 -6.36
CA ARG A 115 -4.22 -19.46 -5.79
C ARG A 115 -3.18 -19.02 -6.81
N PHE A 116 -3.27 -19.51 -8.04
CA PHE A 116 -2.33 -19.16 -9.10
C PHE A 116 -2.25 -17.64 -9.32
N ILE A 117 -3.39 -16.97 -9.44
CA ILE A 117 -3.44 -15.53 -9.67
C ILE A 117 -2.96 -14.76 -8.43
N LYS A 118 -3.40 -15.15 -7.23
CA LYS A 118 -3.00 -14.53 -5.96
C LYS A 118 -1.50 -14.52 -5.72
N GLU A 119 -0.81 -15.63 -5.99
CA GLU A 119 0.65 -15.73 -5.87
C GLU A 119 1.35 -14.74 -6.82
N ARG A 120 0.77 -14.46 -7.99
CA ARG A 120 1.35 -13.55 -9.00
C ARG A 120 1.02 -12.10 -8.70
N ILE A 121 -0.19 -11.81 -8.25
CA ILE A 121 -0.57 -10.49 -7.72
C ILE A 121 0.26 -10.12 -6.49
N SER A 122 0.65 -11.10 -5.65
CA SER A 122 1.59 -10.89 -4.54
C SER A 122 2.92 -10.31 -5.00
N PHE A 123 3.44 -10.77 -6.15
CA PHE A 123 4.66 -10.19 -6.72
C PHE A 123 4.46 -8.71 -7.11
N ILE A 124 3.33 -8.40 -7.76
CA ILE A 124 2.98 -7.04 -8.20
C ILE A 124 2.88 -6.09 -7.00
N GLU A 125 2.21 -6.53 -5.94
CA GLU A 125 2.09 -5.78 -4.69
C GLU A 125 3.46 -5.49 -4.08
N LEU A 126 4.30 -6.51 -3.89
CA LEU A 126 5.63 -6.35 -3.30
C LEU A 126 6.52 -5.40 -4.10
N ALA A 127 6.42 -5.44 -5.43
CA ALA A 127 7.19 -4.58 -6.32
C ALA A 127 6.80 -3.11 -6.17
N LEU A 128 5.50 -2.81 -6.15
CA LEU A 128 5.02 -1.43 -5.97
C LEU A 128 5.20 -0.94 -4.53
N ARG A 129 5.10 -1.82 -3.54
CA ARG A 129 5.42 -1.49 -2.14
C ARG A 129 6.89 -1.09 -2.02
N LEU A 130 7.81 -1.86 -2.63
CA LEU A 130 9.23 -1.52 -2.65
C LEU A 130 9.48 -0.17 -3.33
N ARG A 131 8.80 0.11 -4.44
CA ARG A 131 8.88 1.43 -5.10
C ARG A 131 8.34 2.54 -4.20
N GLY A 132 7.22 2.31 -3.50
CA GLY A 132 6.67 3.25 -2.53
C GLY A 132 7.64 3.55 -1.39
N ASP A 133 8.33 2.54 -0.88
CA ASP A 133 9.37 2.68 0.15
C ASP A 133 10.55 3.54 -0.36
N ASP A 134 10.98 3.34 -1.62
CA ASP A 134 12.02 4.16 -2.24
C ASP A 134 11.59 5.64 -2.33
N ILE A 135 10.34 5.90 -2.75
CA ILE A 135 9.78 7.25 -2.85
C ILE A 135 9.67 7.89 -1.47
N ALA A 136 9.17 7.16 -0.47
CA ALA A 136 9.08 7.64 0.91
C ALA A 136 10.47 7.97 1.48
N SER A 137 11.47 7.11 1.21
CA SER A 137 12.86 7.38 1.58
C SER A 137 13.39 8.64 0.91
N ALA A 138 13.18 8.83 -0.39
CA ALA A 138 13.58 10.03 -1.12
C ALA A 138 12.90 11.30 -0.56
N ASN A 139 11.61 11.23 -0.25
CA ASN A 139 10.86 12.34 0.34
C ASN A 139 11.37 12.69 1.73
N SER A 140 11.71 11.70 2.56
CA SER A 140 12.23 11.94 3.91
C SER A 140 13.61 12.63 3.89
N GLN A 141 14.44 12.37 2.87
CA GLN A 141 15.77 12.95 2.70
C GLN A 141 15.74 14.33 2.02
N LEU A 142 14.63 14.73 1.40
CA LEU A 142 14.50 15.95 0.60
C LEU A 142 14.95 17.20 1.37
N ALA A 143 14.52 17.35 2.62
CA ALA A 143 14.88 18.52 3.43
C ALA A 143 16.38 18.60 3.74
N SER A 144 17.06 17.46 3.90
CA SER A 144 18.52 17.43 4.05
C SER A 144 19.24 17.74 2.74
N GLU A 145 18.75 17.22 1.62
CA GLU A 145 19.35 17.47 0.29
C GLU A 145 19.20 18.93 -0.12
N ILE A 146 18.05 19.56 0.14
CA ILE A 146 17.85 21.00 -0.07
C ILE A 146 18.83 21.82 0.78
N ARG A 147 19.08 21.43 2.04
CA ARG A 147 20.06 22.13 2.88
C ARG A 147 21.47 22.00 2.34
N LYS A 148 21.88 20.81 1.90
CA LYS A 148 23.19 20.58 1.27
C LYS A 148 23.35 21.42 0.00
N ALA A 149 22.34 21.40 -0.88
CA ALA A 149 22.32 22.19 -2.11
C ALA A 149 22.47 23.69 -1.85
N LYS A 150 21.75 24.25 -0.86
CA LYS A 150 21.91 25.66 -0.45
C LYS A 150 23.35 25.99 -0.02
N ILE A 151 23.99 25.11 0.75
CA ILE A 151 25.37 25.29 1.19
C ILE A 151 26.32 25.22 -0.02
N THR A 152 26.15 24.23 -0.89
CA THR A 152 26.97 24.07 -2.10
C THR A 152 26.86 25.27 -3.03
N ASP A 153 25.65 25.79 -3.26
CA ASP A 153 25.43 26.96 -4.10
C ASP A 153 26.05 28.23 -3.46
N ALA A 154 25.99 28.37 -2.13
CA ALA A 154 26.63 29.48 -1.42
C ALA A 154 28.16 29.43 -1.47
N CYS A 155 28.76 28.23 -1.56
CA CYS A 155 30.22 28.03 -1.61
C CYS A 155 30.81 28.09 -3.04
N ARG A 156 29.98 28.20 -4.09
CA ARG A 156 30.47 28.22 -5.48
C ARG A 156 30.93 29.63 -5.89
N SER A 157 32.23 29.76 -6.16
CA SER A 157 32.84 30.98 -6.71
C SER A 157 32.69 31.02 -8.24
N GLY A 158 31.60 31.59 -8.76
CA GLY A 158 31.50 31.94 -10.18
C GLY A 158 30.11 31.78 -10.80
N GLY A 159 29.30 32.85 -10.74
CA GLY A 159 28.10 33.07 -11.57
C GLY A 159 26.93 32.06 -11.42
N PRO A 160 25.68 32.45 -11.72
CA PRO A 160 24.53 31.59 -11.50
C PRO A 160 24.39 30.57 -12.65
N LEU A 161 24.86 29.34 -12.44
CA LEU A 161 24.56 28.18 -13.29
C LEU A 161 23.41 27.37 -12.66
N GLY A 162 22.18 27.91 -12.76
CA GLY A 162 20.94 27.24 -12.34
C GLY A 162 20.78 27.10 -10.81
N ASN A 163 19.53 27.13 -10.34
CA ASN A 163 19.22 26.96 -8.92
C ASN A 163 19.16 25.45 -8.60
N SER A 164 20.19 24.90 -7.95
CA SER A 164 20.27 23.47 -7.66
C SER A 164 19.15 22.99 -6.73
N VAL A 165 18.63 23.88 -5.89
CA VAL A 165 17.47 23.63 -5.03
C VAL A 165 16.22 23.38 -5.87
N ASP A 166 15.97 24.21 -6.89
CA ASP A 166 14.81 24.07 -7.76
C ASP A 166 14.87 22.75 -8.55
N LEU A 167 16.07 22.34 -8.97
CA LEU A 167 16.28 21.06 -9.63
C LEU A 167 15.92 19.88 -8.70
N ILE A 168 16.40 19.90 -7.46
CA ILE A 168 16.10 18.83 -6.47
C ILE A 168 14.61 18.75 -6.18
N VAL A 169 13.96 19.89 -5.96
CA VAL A 169 12.51 19.97 -5.70
C VAL A 169 11.72 19.48 -6.90
N ASN A 170 12.07 19.91 -8.12
CA ASN A 170 11.38 19.49 -9.33
C ASN A 170 11.58 17.99 -9.61
N ASN A 171 12.79 17.46 -9.42
CA ASN A 171 13.06 16.04 -9.58
C ASN A 171 12.25 15.20 -8.58
N ASN A 172 12.17 15.62 -7.32
CA ASN A 172 11.34 14.94 -6.32
C ASN A 172 9.86 14.97 -6.72
N LYS A 173 9.35 16.11 -7.21
CA LYS A 173 7.97 16.21 -7.71
C LYS A 173 7.70 15.28 -8.89
N VAL A 174 8.63 15.23 -9.87
CA VAL A 174 8.53 14.32 -11.03
C VAL A 174 8.53 12.85 -10.58
N LEU A 175 9.39 12.50 -9.61
CA LEU A 175 9.45 11.14 -9.06
C LEU A 175 8.13 10.72 -8.41
N ASN A 176 7.53 11.58 -7.58
CA ASN A 176 6.25 11.31 -6.94
C ASN A 176 5.12 11.21 -7.97
N SER A 177 5.02 12.16 -8.90
CA SER A 177 3.98 12.16 -9.94
C SER A 177 4.06 10.96 -10.88
N ALA A 178 5.28 10.51 -11.21
CA ALA A 178 5.46 9.29 -11.99
C ALA A 178 4.95 8.05 -11.25
N PHE A 179 5.19 7.97 -9.94
CA PHE A 179 4.69 6.86 -9.13
C PHE A 179 3.17 6.89 -8.96
N GLU A 180 2.57 8.07 -8.75
CA GLU A 180 1.12 8.25 -8.73
C GLU A 180 0.48 7.79 -10.04
N THR A 181 1.10 8.14 -11.19
CA THR A 181 0.63 7.70 -12.51
C THR A 181 0.67 6.17 -12.66
N GLN A 182 1.71 5.52 -12.13
CA GLN A 182 1.83 4.05 -12.13
C GLN A 182 0.75 3.39 -11.26
N ILE A 183 0.41 3.99 -10.12
CA ILE A 183 -0.67 3.53 -9.26
C ILE A 183 -2.02 3.67 -9.97
N ASP A 184 -2.29 4.84 -10.55
CA ASP A 184 -3.53 5.09 -11.30
C ASP A 184 -3.66 4.13 -12.49
N GLU A 185 -2.57 3.86 -13.20
CA GLU A 185 -2.57 2.87 -14.27
C GLU A 185 -2.88 1.46 -13.73
N LEU A 186 -2.20 1.00 -12.67
CA LEU A 186 -2.46 -0.32 -12.08
C LEU A 186 -3.95 -0.49 -11.73
N ASN A 187 -4.52 0.50 -11.04
CA ASN A 187 -5.90 0.48 -10.61
C ASN A 187 -6.88 0.47 -11.81
N GLU A 188 -6.55 1.20 -12.87
CA GLU A 188 -7.31 1.16 -14.13
C GLU A 188 -7.21 -0.21 -14.82
N ARG A 189 -6.05 -0.91 -14.74
CA ARG A 189 -5.91 -2.28 -15.26
C ARG A 189 -6.80 -3.26 -14.49
N PHE A 190 -6.81 -3.20 -13.16
CA PHE A 190 -7.72 -4.02 -12.34
C PHE A 190 -9.18 -3.79 -12.72
N ARG A 191 -9.59 -2.52 -12.83
CA ARG A 191 -10.94 -2.14 -13.23
C ARG A 191 -11.33 -2.69 -14.60
N ARG A 192 -10.46 -2.55 -15.62
CA ARG A 192 -10.71 -3.05 -16.98
C ARG A 192 -10.81 -4.57 -17.04
N ALA A 193 -10.03 -5.27 -16.22
CA ALA A 193 -10.07 -6.72 -16.10
C ALA A 193 -11.24 -7.22 -15.23
N LYS A 194 -12.04 -6.31 -14.63
CA LYS A 194 -13.09 -6.63 -13.65
C LYS A 194 -12.54 -7.40 -12.43
N ALA A 195 -11.26 -7.22 -12.11
CA ALA A 195 -10.69 -7.69 -10.87
C ALA A 195 -11.15 -6.73 -9.76
N PRO A 196 -11.79 -7.20 -8.67
CA PRO A 196 -12.30 -6.36 -7.60
C PRO A 196 -11.16 -5.93 -6.67
N LEU A 197 -10.14 -5.28 -7.23
CA LEU A 197 -8.89 -4.96 -6.55
C LEU A 197 -8.56 -3.48 -6.70
N THR A 198 -7.96 -2.89 -5.68
CA THR A 198 -7.34 -1.58 -5.78
C THR A 198 -6.08 -1.51 -4.92
N TYR A 199 -5.05 -0.85 -5.44
CA TYR A 199 -3.80 -0.60 -4.74
C TYR A 199 -3.85 0.75 -4.03
N HIS A 200 -3.63 0.73 -2.72
CA HIS A 200 -3.50 1.91 -1.87
C HIS A 200 -2.40 1.72 -0.82
N ASN A 201 -1.58 2.75 -0.64
CA ASN A 201 -0.56 2.85 0.41
C ASN A 201 0.30 1.57 0.61
N GLY A 202 0.69 0.89 -0.47
CA GLY A 202 1.57 -0.29 -0.39
C GLY A 202 0.85 -1.65 -0.40
N PHE A 203 -0.48 -1.66 -0.50
CA PHE A 203 -1.28 -2.88 -0.42
C PHE A 203 -2.35 -2.94 -1.50
N ILE A 204 -2.60 -4.13 -2.01
CA ILE A 204 -3.73 -4.45 -2.88
C ILE A 204 -4.85 -4.99 -1.99
N GLN A 205 -6.02 -4.37 -2.08
CA GLN A 205 -7.19 -4.69 -1.24
C GLN A 205 -8.43 -4.90 -2.10
N LEU A 206 -9.48 -5.51 -1.55
CA LEU A 206 -10.71 -5.75 -2.28
C LEU A 206 -11.52 -4.45 -2.45
N ALA A 207 -11.89 -4.16 -3.68
CA ALA A 207 -12.75 -3.04 -4.06
C ALA A 207 -14.09 -3.57 -4.59
N ILE A 208 -15.05 -3.74 -3.68
CA ILE A 208 -16.38 -4.31 -3.98
C ILE A 208 -17.30 -3.24 -4.59
N ASP A 209 -17.17 -1.97 -4.17
CA ASP A 209 -17.98 -0.85 -4.66
C ASP A 209 -17.10 0.33 -5.12
N GLN A 210 -17.23 0.68 -6.42
CA GLN A 210 -16.46 1.75 -7.05
C GLN A 210 -16.81 3.15 -6.51
N HIS A 211 -18.05 3.37 -6.08
CA HIS A 211 -18.48 4.65 -5.52
C HIS A 211 -17.88 4.85 -4.13
N ILE A 212 -17.88 3.80 -3.30
CA ILE A 212 -17.20 3.81 -2.00
C ILE A 212 -15.69 4.04 -2.17
N GLU A 213 -15.07 3.35 -3.14
CA GLU A 213 -13.65 3.51 -3.42
C GLU A 213 -13.32 4.97 -3.79
N LYS A 214 -14.11 5.56 -4.68
CA LYS A 214 -13.89 6.92 -5.17
C LYS A 214 -14.22 8.00 -4.13
N GLU A 215 -15.33 7.87 -3.42
CA GLU A 215 -15.86 8.94 -2.57
C GLU A 215 -15.44 8.83 -1.12
N ILE A 216 -15.07 7.64 -0.62
CA ILE A 216 -14.67 7.44 0.78
C ILE A 216 -13.19 7.07 0.87
N ARG A 217 -12.80 5.96 0.24
CA ARG A 217 -11.48 5.35 0.47
C ARG A 217 -10.34 6.15 -0.14
N LYS A 218 -10.38 6.48 -1.43
CA LYS A 218 -9.32 7.29 -2.07
C LYS A 218 -9.09 8.62 -1.34
N PRO A 219 -10.12 9.45 -1.05
CA PRO A 219 -9.93 10.69 -0.31
C PRO A 219 -9.44 10.50 1.12
N PHE A 220 -9.68 9.35 1.75
CA PHE A 220 -9.11 9.01 3.05
C PHE A 220 -7.62 8.68 2.91
N TRP A 221 -7.25 7.82 1.98
CA TRP A 221 -5.86 7.39 1.76
C TRP A 221 -4.95 8.54 1.36
N ASP A 222 -5.43 9.45 0.50
CA ASP A 222 -4.71 10.65 0.11
C ASP A 222 -4.31 11.48 1.35
N LEU A 223 -5.20 11.59 2.34
CA LEU A 223 -4.96 12.35 3.57
C LEU A 223 -4.03 11.64 4.55
N VAL A 224 -4.23 10.33 4.77
CA VAL A 224 -3.43 9.58 5.76
C VAL A 224 -2.07 9.13 5.23
N SER A 225 -1.76 9.45 3.97
CA SER A 225 -0.42 9.25 3.40
C SER A 225 0.66 10.12 4.05
N ASP A 226 0.29 11.24 4.70
CA ASP A 226 1.22 12.07 5.45
C ASP A 226 1.82 11.30 6.65
N PRO A 227 3.14 11.35 6.88
CA PRO A 227 3.81 10.67 8.00
C PRO A 227 3.22 10.96 9.38
N LEU A 228 2.57 12.12 9.58
CA LEU A 228 1.83 12.47 10.80
C LEU A 228 0.77 11.40 11.13
N TRP A 229 0.13 10.80 10.13
CA TRP A 229 -0.97 9.87 10.26
C TRP A 229 -0.55 8.39 10.19
N ARG A 230 0.75 8.08 10.32
CA ARG A 230 1.28 6.71 10.18
C ARG A 230 0.52 5.64 10.98
N ASN A 231 0.11 5.96 12.20
CA ASN A 231 -0.64 5.02 13.04
C ASN A 231 -2.06 4.80 12.50
N VAL A 232 -2.71 5.86 12.01
CA VAL A 232 -4.04 5.79 11.39
C VAL A 232 -4.00 4.96 10.11
N ASP A 233 -2.98 5.18 9.28
CA ASP A 233 -2.74 4.41 8.06
C ASP A 233 -2.53 2.91 8.36
N THR A 234 -1.66 2.60 9.33
CA THR A 234 -1.37 1.21 9.74
C THR A 234 -2.61 0.51 10.28
N ASP A 235 -3.32 1.14 11.22
CA ASP A 235 -4.53 0.55 11.83
C ASP A 235 -5.65 0.36 10.79
N MET A 236 -5.82 1.29 9.84
CA MET A 236 -6.87 1.14 8.82
C MET A 236 -6.55 0.06 7.79
N LYS A 237 -5.28 -0.14 7.44
CA LYS A 237 -4.87 -1.25 6.58
C LYS A 237 -5.19 -2.59 7.22
N GLU A 238 -4.80 -2.76 8.48
CA GLU A 238 -5.12 -3.97 9.26
C GLU A 238 -6.63 -4.20 9.37
N ALA A 239 -7.42 -3.15 9.53
CA ALA A 239 -8.89 -3.24 9.57
C ALA A 239 -9.48 -3.81 8.27
N LEU A 240 -9.04 -3.29 7.13
CA LEU A 240 -9.50 -3.71 5.80
C LEU A 240 -9.00 -5.10 5.45
N ASP A 241 -7.75 -5.41 5.78
CA ASP A 241 -7.15 -6.72 5.56
C ASP A 241 -7.94 -7.79 6.34
N ARG A 242 -8.21 -7.57 7.64
CA ARG A 242 -9.04 -8.47 8.45
C ARG A 242 -10.45 -8.62 7.90
N ARG A 243 -11.08 -7.53 7.47
CA ARG A 243 -12.41 -7.60 6.86
C ARG A 243 -12.38 -8.49 5.62
N ASP A 244 -11.45 -8.23 4.71
CA ASP A 244 -11.36 -8.90 3.42
C ASP A 244 -10.97 -10.38 3.57
N SER A 245 -10.25 -10.74 4.63
CA SER A 245 -9.97 -12.13 5.04
C SER A 245 -11.08 -12.78 5.87
N ASN A 246 -12.18 -12.07 6.15
CA ASN A 246 -13.25 -12.50 7.06
C ASN A 246 -12.75 -12.88 8.48
N ASP A 247 -11.70 -12.21 8.94
CA ASP A 247 -11.12 -12.33 10.27
C ASP A 247 -11.86 -11.45 11.30
N ARG A 248 -11.71 -11.79 12.58
CA ARG A 248 -12.25 -11.05 13.71
C ARG A 248 -11.53 -9.70 13.89
N ASP A 249 -12.17 -8.82 14.66
CA ASP A 249 -11.59 -7.56 15.13
C ASP A 249 -11.31 -6.48 14.07
N SER A 250 -11.70 -6.68 12.81
CA SER A 250 -11.56 -5.68 11.73
C SER A 250 -12.08 -4.29 12.15
N VAL A 251 -13.27 -4.24 12.76
CA VAL A 251 -13.87 -3.01 13.28
C VAL A 251 -13.09 -2.43 14.46
N ILE A 252 -12.45 -3.24 15.30
CA ILE A 252 -11.60 -2.74 16.39
C ILE A 252 -10.43 -1.95 15.81
N PHE A 253 -9.79 -2.43 14.76
CA PHE A 253 -8.69 -1.71 14.10
C PHE A 253 -9.17 -0.42 13.41
N ALA A 254 -10.34 -0.41 12.76
CA ALA A 254 -10.89 0.83 12.20
C ALA A 254 -11.22 1.86 13.29
N THR A 255 -11.73 1.42 14.44
CA THR A 255 -12.00 2.33 15.58
C THR A 255 -10.72 2.81 16.26
N LYS A 256 -9.64 2.02 16.27
CA LYS A 256 -8.30 2.45 16.70
C LYS A 256 -7.74 3.52 15.77
N ALA A 257 -7.85 3.35 14.46
CA ALA A 257 -7.44 4.35 13.48
C ALA A 257 -8.16 5.70 13.71
N LEU A 258 -9.47 5.65 13.90
CA LEU A 258 -10.28 6.84 14.21
C LEU A 258 -9.89 7.49 15.55
N GLU A 259 -9.69 6.70 16.61
CA GLU A 259 -9.20 7.21 17.89
C GLU A 259 -7.84 7.88 17.75
N SER A 260 -6.90 7.25 17.04
CA SER A 260 -5.57 7.79 16.77
C SER A 260 -5.66 9.12 16.03
N ALA A 261 -6.53 9.26 15.03
CA ALA A 261 -6.74 10.51 14.32
C ALA A 261 -7.23 11.64 15.25
N ILE A 262 -8.22 11.34 16.11
CA ILE A 262 -8.76 12.31 17.07
C ILE A 262 -7.67 12.76 18.06
N LYS A 263 -6.86 11.81 18.56
CA LYS A 263 -5.74 12.11 19.47
C LYS A 263 -4.70 13.01 18.82
N ILE A 264 -4.25 12.67 17.61
CA ILE A 264 -3.27 13.47 16.86
C ILE A 264 -3.78 14.90 16.63
N ILE A 265 -5.06 15.08 16.29
CA ILE A 265 -5.68 16.40 16.14
C ILE A 265 -5.63 17.18 17.46
N SER A 266 -6.08 16.54 18.55
CA SER A 266 -6.08 17.13 19.89
C SER A 266 -4.67 17.55 20.32
N ASP A 267 -3.66 16.71 20.08
CA ASP A 267 -2.27 16.99 20.40
C ASP A 267 -1.70 18.12 19.54
N THR A 268 -1.94 18.09 18.22
CA THR A 268 -1.44 19.11 17.28
C THR A 268 -2.00 20.50 17.57
N LYS A 269 -3.25 20.58 18.05
CA LYS A 269 -3.89 21.84 18.43
C LYS A 269 -3.67 22.23 19.90
N GLY A 270 -2.95 21.40 20.67
CA GLY A 270 -2.61 21.67 22.08
C GLY A 270 -3.82 21.54 23.02
N TRP A 271 -4.81 20.72 22.69
CA TRP A 271 -6.03 20.53 23.47
C TRP A 271 -5.95 19.40 24.49
N THR A 272 -4.97 18.51 24.34
CA THR A 272 -4.75 17.37 25.24
C THR A 272 -4.21 17.81 26.59
N ARG A 273 -4.77 17.25 27.66
CA ARG A 273 -4.49 17.65 29.06
C ARG A 273 -3.74 16.58 29.85
N GLY A 274 -3.63 15.36 29.32
CA GLY A 274 -2.97 14.23 29.97
C GLY A 274 -3.83 13.54 31.03
N THR A 275 -5.10 13.91 31.15
CA THR A 275 -6.07 13.33 32.09
C THR A 275 -7.16 12.55 31.37
N GLU A 276 -7.05 12.41 30.05
CA GLU A 276 -8.01 11.73 29.20
C GLU A 276 -7.98 10.20 29.38
N ASN A 277 -9.06 9.62 29.89
CA ASN A 277 -9.19 8.19 30.18
C ASN A 277 -9.79 7.36 29.02
N GLY A 278 -9.82 7.91 27.80
CA GLY A 278 -10.27 7.18 26.61
C GLY A 278 -10.81 8.08 25.49
N ALA A 279 -11.14 7.47 24.35
CA ALA A 279 -11.55 8.16 23.12
C ALA A 279 -12.68 9.20 23.32
N LEU A 280 -13.65 8.90 24.19
CA LEU A 280 -14.79 9.80 24.47
C LEU A 280 -14.35 11.17 24.99
N GLN A 281 -13.31 11.21 25.85
CA GLN A 281 -12.81 12.47 26.43
C GLN A 281 -11.99 13.27 25.42
N TYR A 282 -11.31 12.59 24.49
CA TYR A 282 -10.70 13.28 23.36
C TYR A 282 -11.77 13.88 22.43
N VAL A 283 -12.92 13.22 22.24
CA VAL A 283 -14.05 13.81 21.51
C VAL A 283 -14.61 15.05 22.26
N ASP A 284 -14.65 15.04 23.59
CA ASP A 284 -15.02 16.23 24.38
C ASP A 284 -14.10 17.42 24.11
N ASN A 285 -12.79 17.19 23.94
CA ASN A 285 -11.84 18.24 23.56
C ASN A 285 -12.20 18.88 22.21
N LEU A 286 -12.67 18.10 21.24
CA LEU A 286 -13.06 18.60 19.92
C LEU A 286 -14.38 19.40 19.95
N ILE A 287 -15.32 19.07 20.84
CA ILE A 287 -16.60 19.79 20.98
C ILE A 287 -16.45 21.08 21.81
N SER A 288 -15.44 21.13 22.69
CA SER A 288 -15.26 22.21 23.66
C SER A 288 -15.33 23.60 23.04
N LYS A 289 -16.19 24.46 23.58
CA LYS A 289 -16.28 25.88 23.19
C LYS A 289 -14.96 26.61 23.40
N ALA A 290 -14.22 26.25 24.45
CA ALA A 290 -12.91 26.83 24.75
C ALA A 290 -11.87 26.49 23.67
N ASN A 291 -12.07 25.39 22.93
CA ASN A 291 -11.21 24.94 21.85
C ASN A 291 -11.72 25.36 20.47
N GLY A 292 -12.68 26.30 20.41
CA GLY A 292 -13.24 26.82 19.16
C GLY A 292 -14.35 25.98 18.55
N SER A 293 -14.88 24.97 19.24
CA SER A 293 -15.96 24.09 18.76
C SER A 293 -15.64 23.44 17.40
N TYR A 294 -14.49 22.75 17.33
CA TYR A 294 -14.03 22.07 16.12
C TYR A 294 -15.07 21.11 15.53
N LEU A 295 -15.84 20.47 16.42
CA LEU A 295 -17.07 19.76 16.09
C LEU A 295 -18.26 20.47 16.72
N ALA A 296 -19.39 20.49 16.00
CA ALA A 296 -20.67 20.79 16.62
C ALA A 296 -21.06 19.70 17.62
N THR A 297 -21.86 20.03 18.62
CA THR A 297 -22.26 19.08 19.68
C THR A 297 -22.89 17.81 19.11
N TRP A 298 -23.78 17.93 18.11
CA TRP A 298 -24.41 16.78 17.49
C TRP A 298 -23.42 15.87 16.73
N GLU A 299 -22.38 16.44 16.10
CA GLU A 299 -21.34 15.67 15.42
C GLU A 299 -20.53 14.87 16.44
N GLY A 300 -20.16 15.53 17.54
CA GLY A 300 -19.48 14.91 18.65
C GLY A 300 -20.31 13.81 19.31
N ASP A 301 -21.61 14.01 19.48
CA ASP A 301 -22.51 13.00 20.05
C ASP A 301 -22.63 11.78 19.14
N MET A 302 -22.73 11.96 17.81
CA MET A 302 -22.68 10.85 16.85
C MET A 302 -21.37 10.07 16.93
N LEU A 303 -20.24 10.77 17.04
CA LEU A 303 -18.92 10.16 17.14
C LEU A 303 -18.75 9.37 18.47
N LYS A 304 -19.26 9.90 19.58
CA LYS A 304 -19.30 9.19 20.86
C LYS A 304 -20.19 7.95 20.78
N ASP A 305 -21.36 8.07 20.15
CA ASP A 305 -22.27 6.94 19.96
C ASP A 305 -21.67 5.85 19.08
N TYR A 306 -20.91 6.22 18.04
CA TYR A 306 -20.14 5.28 17.25
C TYR A 306 -19.18 4.47 18.14
N PHE A 307 -18.37 5.11 19.00
CA PHE A 307 -17.51 4.38 19.93
C PHE A 307 -18.30 3.52 20.93
N ARG A 308 -19.38 4.04 21.52
CA ARG A 308 -20.17 3.30 22.51
C ARG A 308 -20.88 2.08 21.94
N LYS A 309 -21.45 2.19 20.74
CA LYS A 309 -22.33 1.17 20.15
C LYS A 309 -21.60 0.22 19.20
N VAL A 310 -20.51 0.67 18.59
CA VAL A 310 -19.75 -0.12 17.62
C VAL A 310 -18.50 -0.70 18.27
N ARG A 311 -17.67 0.14 18.92
CA ARG A 311 -16.39 -0.32 19.50
C ARG A 311 -16.56 -1.08 20.81
N ASN A 312 -17.23 -0.49 21.80
CA ASN A 312 -17.22 -1.03 23.16
C ASN A 312 -17.78 -2.46 23.26
N PRO A 313 -18.84 -2.85 22.53
CA PRO A 313 -19.37 -4.21 22.61
C PRO A 313 -18.39 -5.29 22.10
N ILE A 314 -17.52 -4.95 21.16
CA ILE A 314 -16.55 -5.88 20.55
C ILE A 314 -15.13 -5.74 21.13
N ALA A 315 -14.80 -4.60 21.75
CA ALA A 315 -13.46 -4.33 22.27
C ALA A 315 -13.25 -4.81 23.73
N HIS A 316 -14.32 -5.14 24.43
CA HIS A 316 -14.27 -5.66 25.80
C HIS A 316 -14.61 -7.14 25.82
N GLY A 317 -14.04 -7.89 26.76
CA GLY A 317 -14.33 -9.32 26.90
C GLY A 317 -15.79 -9.55 27.30
N SER A 318 -16.46 -10.49 26.65
CA SER A 318 -17.86 -10.86 26.89
C SER A 318 -18.10 -11.67 28.17
N GLY A 319 -17.05 -11.97 28.94
CA GLY A 319 -17.15 -12.79 30.14
C GLY A 319 -17.67 -14.19 29.82
N SER A 320 -18.86 -14.52 30.35
CA SER A 320 -19.53 -15.81 30.09
C SER A 320 -20.45 -15.80 28.86
N GLU A 321 -20.66 -14.64 28.24
CA GLU A 321 -21.50 -14.50 27.04
C GLU A 321 -20.68 -14.71 25.75
N SER A 322 -21.37 -15.00 24.65
CA SER A 322 -20.75 -15.02 23.32
C SER A 322 -20.39 -13.60 22.89
N MET A 323 -19.21 -13.41 22.30
CA MET A 323 -18.84 -12.13 21.70
C MET A 323 -19.87 -11.73 20.64
N PRO A 324 -20.38 -10.48 20.65
CA PRO A 324 -21.26 -10.01 19.60
C PRO A 324 -20.49 -9.96 18.27
N GLU A 325 -21.02 -10.63 17.24
CA GLU A 325 -20.47 -10.60 15.89
C GLU A 325 -21.30 -9.64 15.03
N LEU A 326 -20.62 -8.75 14.31
CA LEU A 326 -21.25 -7.86 13.34
C LEU A 326 -21.45 -8.62 12.02
N THR A 327 -22.55 -8.34 11.33
CA THR A 327 -22.73 -8.82 9.95
C THR A 327 -21.70 -8.16 9.03
N LEU A 328 -21.44 -8.76 7.86
CA LEU A 328 -20.51 -8.21 6.88
C LEU A 328 -20.88 -6.77 6.48
N PHE A 329 -22.18 -6.49 6.29
CA PHE A 329 -22.68 -5.13 6.03
C PHE A 329 -22.45 -4.15 7.20
N GLN A 330 -22.57 -4.62 8.45
CA GLN A 330 -22.30 -3.78 9.62
C GLN A 330 -20.80 -3.50 9.78
N THR A 331 -19.96 -4.48 9.47
CA THR A 331 -18.50 -4.34 9.44
C THR A 331 -18.07 -3.34 8.37
N ASP A 332 -18.59 -3.47 7.14
CA ASP A 332 -18.33 -2.53 6.05
C ASP A 332 -18.74 -1.11 6.44
N TRP A 333 -19.99 -0.95 6.89
CA TRP A 333 -20.50 0.35 7.34
C TRP A 333 -19.63 0.95 8.44
N ALA A 334 -19.19 0.16 9.42
CA ALA A 334 -18.36 0.66 10.51
C ALA A 334 -17.00 1.16 10.01
N ILE A 335 -16.33 0.38 9.16
CA ILE A 335 -15.04 0.76 8.58
C ILE A 335 -15.17 2.02 7.72
N GLU A 336 -16.17 2.07 6.84
CA GLU A 336 -16.43 3.21 5.96
C GLU A 336 -16.83 4.48 6.73
N ALA A 337 -17.59 4.33 7.81
CA ALA A 337 -17.94 5.42 8.71
C ALA A 337 -16.69 5.95 9.42
N ALA A 338 -15.81 5.07 9.91
CA ALA A 338 -14.54 5.48 10.51
C ALA A 338 -13.65 6.22 9.51
N MET A 339 -13.48 5.71 8.28
CA MET A 339 -12.75 6.40 7.21
C MET A 339 -13.34 7.77 6.91
N SER A 340 -14.68 7.86 6.81
CA SER A 340 -15.38 9.12 6.55
C SER A 340 -15.19 10.15 7.66
N TRP A 341 -15.22 9.70 8.93
CA TRP A 341 -14.94 10.56 10.08
C TRP A 341 -13.50 11.06 10.07
N VAL A 342 -12.52 10.18 9.92
CA VAL A 342 -11.10 10.56 9.85
C VAL A 342 -10.88 11.57 8.72
N ARG A 343 -11.38 11.29 7.51
CA ARG A 343 -11.28 12.20 6.37
C ARG A 343 -11.84 13.59 6.69
N THR A 344 -13.03 13.63 7.30
CA THR A 344 -13.71 14.89 7.63
C THR A 344 -12.97 15.66 8.72
N LEU A 345 -12.44 14.95 9.71
CA LEU A 345 -11.68 15.52 10.81
C LEU A 345 -10.34 16.09 10.34
N ILE A 346 -9.60 15.38 9.49
CA ILE A 346 -8.31 15.86 8.97
C ILE A 346 -8.52 17.08 8.05
N ARG A 347 -9.56 17.09 7.20
CA ARG A 347 -9.85 18.22 6.29
C ARG A 347 -10.19 19.55 6.99
N ARG A 348 -10.56 19.51 8.27
CA ARG A 348 -10.85 20.70 9.09
C ARG A 348 -9.60 21.30 9.74
N MET A 349 -8.47 20.59 9.71
CA MET A 349 -7.23 21.05 10.36
C MET A 349 -6.64 22.25 9.65
#